data_AF-A0A1E4F4Z5-F1
#
_entry.id   AF-A0A1E4F4Z5-F1
#
_cell.length_a   1.000
_cell.length_b   1.000
_cell.length_c   1.000
_cell.angle_alpha   90.00
_cell.angle_beta   90.00
_cell.angle_gamma   90.00
#
_symmetry.space_group_name_H-M   'P 1'
#
loop_
_entity.id
_entity.type
_entity.pdbx_description
1 polymer ?
#
loop_
_entity_poly.entity_id
_entity_poly.type
_entity_poly.pdbx_seq_one_letter_code
_entity_poly.pdbx_strand_id
1 'polypeptide(L)' 'MVFEVVDLRSETVIPSTCVENAASPEDAARQALGIEVFRSGQRRDLVARVYWQRMGQPKNMVRLYSRPYFQ' A
#
# COMPACT_ATOMS: atom_id res chain seq x y z
N MET A 1 4.10 -14.85 0.53
CA MET A 1 3.55 -13.87 -0.43
C MET A 1 4.20 -12.54 -0.09
N VAL A 2 4.77 -11.85 -1.07
CA VAL A 2 5.54 -10.61 -0.83
C VAL A 2 4.71 -9.42 -1.31
N PHE A 3 4.64 -8.38 -0.49
CA PHE A 3 4.03 -7.11 -0.82
C PHE A 3 5.12 -6.07 -1.06
N GLU A 4 4.98 -5.31 -2.12
CA GLU A 4 5.85 -4.17 -2.45
C GLU A 4 5.08 -2.90 -2.15
N VAL A 5 5.52 -2.15 -1.15
CA VAL A 5 4.90 -0.91 -0.67
C VAL A 5 5.64 0.29 -1.25
N VAL A 6 4.91 1.15 -1.96
CA VAL A 6 5.42 2.43 -2.46
C VAL A 6 4.77 3.56 -1.66
N ASP A 7 5.58 4.32 -0.92
CA ASP A 7 5.15 5.54 -0.24
C ASP A 7 4.98 6.67 -1.25
N LEU A 8 3.79 7.29 -1.28
CA LEU A 8 3.45 8.38 -2.19
C LEU A 8 3.36 9.73 -1.48
N ARG A 9 3.67 9.79 -0.18
CA ARG A 9 3.62 11.03 0.62
C ARG A 9 4.87 11.89 0.44
N SER A 10 5.96 11.30 -0.02
CA SER A 10 7.22 11.99 -0.28
C SER A 10 7.34 12.39 -1.74
N GLU A 11 7.81 13.61 -1.99
CA GLU A 11 8.19 14.07 -3.33
C GLU A 11 9.54 13.48 -3.78
N THR A 12 10.27 12.86 -2.86
CA THR A 12 11.52 12.16 -3.15
C THR A 12 11.20 10.73 -3.61
N VAL A 13 11.93 10.25 -4.62
CA VAL A 13 11.82 8.85 -5.07
C VAL A 13 12.35 7.94 -3.97
N ILE A 14 11.46 7.41 -3.13
CA ILE A 14 11.80 6.41 -2.11
C ILE A 14 11.73 5.03 -2.75
N PRO A 15 12.75 4.18 -2.59
CA PRO A 15 12.70 2.78 -3.01
C PRO A 15 11.48 2.07 -2.40
N SER A 16 10.84 1.19 -3.19
CA SER A 16 9.74 0.40 -2.67
C SER A 16 10.21 -0.52 -1.54
N THR A 17 9.40 -0.64 -0.49
CA THR A 17 9.69 -1.51 0.66
C THR A 17 9.04 -2.87 0.45
N CYS A 18 9.83 -3.93 0.42
CA CYS A 18 9.33 -5.29 0.37
C CYS A 18 8.96 -5.77 1.78
N VAL A 19 7.71 -6.20 1.95
CA VAL A 19 7.19 -6.74 3.20
C VAL A 19 6.79 -8.20 2.98
N GLU A 20 7.42 -9.08 3.75
CA GLU A 20 7.07 -10.49 3.82
C GLU A 20 6.08 -10.75 4.97
N ASN A 21 5.34 -11.85 4.90
CA ASN A 21 4.45 -12.33 5.97
C ASN A 21 3.32 -11.38 6.42
N ALA A 22 2.99 -10.34 5.64
CA ALA A 22 1.80 -9.53 5.90
C ALA A 22 0.51 -10.29 5.54
N ALA A 23 -0.54 -10.09 6.34
CA ALA A 23 -1.84 -10.74 6.11
C ALA A 23 -2.66 -10.09 4.98
N SER A 24 -2.38 -8.82 4.67
CA SER A 24 -3.08 -8.03 3.65
C SER A 24 -2.19 -6.88 3.13
N PRO A 25 -2.55 -6.25 1.99
CA PRO A 25 -1.92 -5.01 1.54
C PRO A 25 -1.93 -3.88 2.58
N GLU A 26 -3.02 -3.74 3.34
CA GLU A 26 -3.16 -2.76 4.42
C GLU A 26 -2.19 -3.04 5.56
N ASP A 27 -2.08 -4.31 5.95
CA ASP A 27 -1.13 -4.74 6.97
C ASP A 27 0.32 -4.52 6.50
N ALA A 28 0.63 -4.81 5.24
CA ALA A 28 1.94 -4.53 4.66
C ALA A 28 2.29 -3.04 4.70
N ALA A 29 1.36 -2.17 4.30
CA ALA A 29 1.55 -0.73 4.36
C ALA A 29 1.70 -0.22 5.80
N ARG A 30 0.92 -0.76 6.75
CA ARG A 30 1.04 -0.43 8.18
C ARG A 30 2.42 -0.82 8.73
N GLN A 31 2.93 -1.99 8.38
CA GLN A 31 4.27 -2.45 8.78
C GLN A 31 5.38 -1.59 8.16
N ALA A 32 5.27 -1.22 6.88
CA ALA A 32 6.29 -0.44 6.18
C ALA A 32 6.29 1.05 6.55
N LEU A 33 5.10 1.65 6.72
CA LEU A 33 4.93 3.10 6.83
C LEU A 33 4.57 3.59 8.23
N GLY A 34 4.21 2.67 9.14
CA GLY A 34 3.81 2.99 10.51
C GLY A 34 2.48 3.75 10.63
N ILE A 35 1.65 3.73 9.59
CA ILE A 35 0.36 4.45 9.55
C ILE A 35 -0.79 3.50 9.24
N GLU A 36 -1.98 3.84 9.72
CA GLU A 36 -3.22 3.17 9.32
C GLU A 36 -3.68 3.67 7.95
N VAL A 37 -4.14 2.74 7.12
CA VAL A 37 -4.53 3.03 5.74
C VAL A 37 -5.72 2.19 5.29
N PHE A 38 -6.48 2.72 4.33
CA PHE A 38 -7.76 2.16 3.88
C PHE A 38 -7.82 2.08 2.35
N ARG A 39 -8.63 1.19 1.78
CA ARG A 39 -8.81 1.08 0.31
C ARG A 39 -9.79 2.10 -0.29
N SER A 40 -10.60 2.73 0.55
CA SER A 40 -11.53 3.79 0.17
C SER A 40 -10.99 5.14 0.62
N GLY A 41 -10.96 6.11 -0.28
CA GLY A 41 -10.47 7.46 0.02
C GLY A 41 -10.52 8.37 -1.18
N GLN A 42 -10.27 9.65 -0.95
CA GLN A 42 -10.16 10.64 -2.04
C GLN A 42 -8.72 10.71 -2.53
N ARG A 43 -8.53 11.18 -3.77
CA ARG A 43 -7.18 11.31 -4.37
C ARG A 43 -6.21 12.13 -3.51
N ARG A 44 -6.71 13.13 -2.78
CA ARG A 44 -5.91 13.97 -1.86
C ARG A 44 -5.38 13.21 -0.63
N ASP A 45 -6.03 12.10 -0.27
CA ASP A 45 -5.69 11.28 0.89
C ASP A 45 -4.86 10.05 0.48
N LEU A 46 -4.42 9.97 -0.79
CA LEU A 46 -3.63 8.83 -1.31
C LEU A 46 -2.24 8.83 -0.67
N VAL A 47 -1.89 7.75 0.01
CA VAL A 47 -0.61 7.64 0.73
C VAL A 47 0.28 6.52 0.23
N ALA A 48 -0.27 5.43 -0.31
CA ALA A 48 0.55 4.32 -0.78
C ALA A 48 -0.06 3.58 -1.96
N ARG A 49 0.82 2.94 -2.74
CA ARG A 49 0.45 1.83 -3.64
C ARG A 49 1.10 0.57 -3.12
N VAL A 50 0.32 -0.50 -3.03
CA VAL A 50 0.83 -1.80 -2.61
C VAL A 50 0.64 -2.78 -3.75
N TYR A 51 1.74 -3.36 -4.20
CA TYR A 51 1.76 -4.36 -5.24
C TYR A 51 2.01 -5.75 -4.66
N TRP A 52 1.50 -6.77 -5.32
CA TRP A 52 1.86 -8.16 -5.03
C TRP A 52 1.63 -9.03 -6.25
N GLN A 53 2.31 -10.17 -6.31
CA GLN A 53 2.11 -11.15 -7.37
C GLN A 53 2.14 -12.56 -6.78
N ARG A 54 1.20 -13.39 -7.21
CA ARG A 54 1.25 -14.84 -6.97
C ARG A 54 1.87 -15.51 -8.20
N MET A 55 2.61 -16.59 -7.99
CA MET A 55 3.16 -17.42 -9.07
C MET A 55 2.06 -17.75 -10.09
N GLY A 56 2.32 -17.48 -11.37
CA GLY A 56 1.36 -17.71 -12.47
C GLY A 56 0.17 -16.76 -12.53
N GLN A 57 0.08 -15.73 -11.68
CA GLN A 57 -0.96 -14.71 -11.72
C GLN A 57 -0.41 -13.34 -12.12
N PRO A 58 -1.24 -12.45 -12.68
CA PRO A 58 -0.87 -11.06 -12.92
C PRO A 58 -0.46 -10.33 -11.64
N LYS A 59 0.42 -9.32 -11.78
CA LYS A 59 0.76 -8.40 -10.69
C LYS A 59 -0.48 -7.59 -10.32
N ASN A 60 -0.88 -7.64 -9.06
CA ASN A 60 -1.98 -6.86 -8.51
C ASN A 60 -1.45 -5.58 -7.87
N MET A 61 -2.32 -4.58 -7.74
CA MET A 61 -2.03 -3.32 -7.06
C MET A 61 -3.28 -2.75 -6.42
N VAL A 62 -3.16 -2.24 -5.19
CA VAL A 62 -4.18 -1.40 -4.55
C VAL A 62 -3.61 -0.05 -4.17
N ARG A 63 -4.50 0.95 -4.20
CA ARG A 63 -4.25 2.27 -3.64
C ARG A 63 -4.75 2.29 -2.21
N LEU A 64 -3.95 2.88 -1.32
CA LEU A 64 -4.25 3.00 0.09
C LEU A 64 -4.24 4.48 0.51
N TYR A 65 -5.19 4.83 1.36
CA TYR A 65 -5.53 6.20 1.73
C TYR A 65 -5.48 6.38 3.25
N SER A 66 -5.13 7.57 3.73
CA SER A 66 -5.02 7.87 5.17
C SER A 66 -6.35 8.12 5.87
N ARG A 67 -7.45 8.32 5.13
CA ARG A 67 -8.78 8.56 5.69
C ARG A 67 -9.80 7.67 4.99
N PRO A 68 -10.63 6.93 5.75
CA PRO A 68 -11.74 6.21 5.15
C PRO A 68 -12.78 7.22 4.68
N TYR A 69 -13.13 7.18 3.39
CA TYR A 69 -14.25 7.95 2.87
C TYR A 69 -15.56 7.20 3.19
N PHE A 70 -16.15 7.49 4.34
CA PHE A 70 -17.55 7.19 4.60
C PHE A 70 -18.36 8.44 4.24
N GLN A 71 -19.28 8.28 3.30
CA GLN A 71 -20.25 9.30 2.88
C GLN A 71 -21.53 9.15 3.69
#